data_AF-A0A0D6JSR2-F1
#
_entry.id   AF-A0A0D6JSR2-F1
#
_cell.length_a   1.000
_cell.length_b   1.000
_cell.length_c   1.000
_cell.angle_alpha   90.00
_cell.angle_beta   90.00
_cell.angle_gamma   90.00
#
_symmetry.space_group_name_H-M   'P 1'
#
loop_
_entity.id
_entity.type
_entity.pdbx_description
1 polymer ?
#
loop_
_entity_poly.entity_id
_entity_poly.type
_entity_poly.pdbx_seq_one_letter_code
_entity_poly.pdbx_strand_id
1 'polypeptide(L)'
;MGLEIDEERLGAVLEALPTAAHDGVGRHVHFTRQKYETIYEITPETIAGDLDTVFSITIRQRAGPQSIEQVETAREAFSADTLRSLDPHADAYEYLTDIEGVGPKIANEYLRKVVHAFGFKETWCADLYVPLDQHVVAALVETGCLLDGEVRPEKTKPSALLNLNPESNPRTRLSASALQAAFKRVAEAQGTERIAFDELWSEHKFFLSISEFRERSSVSELLESR
;
A
#
# COMPACT_ATOMS: atom_id res chain seq x y z
N MET A 1 -23.19 16.28 0.20
CA MET A 1 -22.98 14.84 0.36
C MET A 1 -21.51 14.64 0.72
N GLY A 2 -21.18 13.52 1.35
CA GLY A 2 -19.81 13.23 1.78
C GLY A 2 -19.18 12.22 0.84
N LEU A 3 -17.86 12.05 0.97
CA LEU A 3 -17.19 10.95 0.29
C LEU A 3 -17.63 9.61 0.90
N GLU A 4 -17.88 8.63 0.05
CA GLU A 4 -18.38 7.29 0.39
C GLU A 4 -17.50 6.21 -0.25
N ILE A 5 -17.53 5.01 0.34
CA ILE A 5 -16.79 3.83 -0.14
C ILE A 5 -17.83 2.84 -0.70
N ASP A 6 -17.69 2.49 -1.97
CA ASP A 6 -18.52 1.46 -2.60
C ASP A 6 -17.84 0.08 -2.45
N GLU A 7 -18.32 -0.71 -1.49
CA GLU A 7 -17.78 -2.05 -1.21
C GLU A 7 -18.11 -3.08 -2.30
N GLU A 8 -19.21 -2.93 -3.04
CA GLU A 8 -19.52 -3.79 -4.18
C GLU A 8 -18.51 -3.54 -5.29
N ARG A 9 -18.22 -2.25 -5.56
CA ARG A 9 -17.21 -1.87 -6.55
C ARG A 9 -15.81 -2.29 -6.15
N LEU A 10 -15.46 -2.16 -4.86
CA LEU A 10 -14.20 -2.71 -4.33
C LEU A 10 -14.10 -4.22 -4.58
N GLY A 11 -15.20 -4.96 -4.41
CA GLY A 11 -15.25 -6.39 -4.67
C GLY A 11 -14.97 -6.73 -6.13
N ALA A 12 -15.63 -6.03 -7.06
CA ALA A 12 -15.40 -6.22 -8.50
C ALA A 12 -13.97 -5.85 -8.92
N VAL A 13 -13.42 -4.78 -8.34
CA VAL A 13 -12.01 -4.41 -8.55
C VAL A 13 -11.08 -5.51 -8.06
N LEU A 14 -11.29 -6.02 -6.84
CA LEU A 14 -10.43 -7.06 -6.28
C LEU A 14 -10.43 -8.35 -7.10
N GLU A 15 -11.60 -8.75 -7.60
CA GLU A 15 -11.75 -9.92 -8.48
C GLU A 15 -10.99 -9.75 -9.80
N ALA A 16 -10.96 -8.52 -10.34
CA ALA A 16 -10.24 -8.22 -11.58
C ALA A 16 -8.71 -8.09 -11.37
N LEU A 17 -8.24 -7.80 -10.16
CA LEU A 17 -6.82 -7.53 -9.92
C LEU A 17 -5.95 -8.77 -10.21
N PRO A 18 -4.80 -8.59 -10.86
CA PRO A 18 -3.93 -9.69 -11.29
C PRO A 18 -3.02 -10.19 -10.17
N THR A 19 -3.61 -10.57 -9.03
CA THR A 19 -2.92 -10.97 -7.79
C THR A 19 -2.05 -12.22 -7.95
N ALA A 20 -2.28 -13.03 -8.98
CA ALA A 20 -1.48 -14.22 -9.31
C ALA A 20 -0.73 -14.14 -10.66
N ALA A 21 -0.79 -13.02 -11.39
CA ALA A 21 -0.36 -12.98 -12.80
C ALA A 21 1.16 -13.09 -13.04
N HIS A 22 1.99 -12.86 -12.02
CA HIS A 22 3.45 -12.97 -12.09
C HIS A 22 3.95 -13.84 -10.94
N ASP A 23 4.55 -14.98 -11.26
CA ASP A 23 5.17 -15.92 -10.30
C ASP A 23 4.27 -16.30 -9.09
N GLY A 24 2.94 -16.15 -9.23
CA GLY A 24 1.96 -16.37 -8.17
C GLY A 24 1.81 -15.24 -7.13
N VAL A 25 2.44 -14.07 -7.32
CA VAL A 25 2.53 -13.00 -6.30
C VAL A 25 2.02 -11.62 -6.76
N GLY A 26 1.65 -11.48 -8.03
CA GLY A 26 1.15 -10.21 -8.60
C GLY A 26 2.26 -9.31 -9.16
N ARG A 27 1.90 -8.29 -9.96
CA ARG A 27 2.89 -7.47 -10.67
C ARG A 27 3.67 -6.57 -9.74
N HIS A 28 3.00 -6.02 -8.74
CA HIS A 28 3.62 -5.11 -7.80
C HIS A 28 4.73 -5.81 -7.00
N VAL A 29 4.45 -7.01 -6.50
CA VAL A 29 5.46 -7.84 -5.82
C VAL A 29 6.58 -8.16 -6.78
N HIS A 30 6.26 -8.62 -7.99
CA HIS A 30 7.28 -8.95 -9.01
C HIS A 30 8.21 -7.76 -9.31
N PHE A 31 7.69 -6.56 -9.58
CA PHE A 31 8.52 -5.39 -9.84
C PHE A 31 9.28 -4.90 -8.60
N THR A 32 8.71 -5.08 -7.41
CA THR A 32 9.41 -4.79 -6.15
C THR A 32 10.61 -5.74 -6.00
N ARG A 33 10.40 -7.06 -6.14
CA ARG A 33 11.47 -8.07 -6.11
C ARG A 33 12.52 -7.80 -7.16
N GLN A 34 12.13 -7.67 -8.43
CA GLN A 34 13.04 -7.43 -9.55
C GLN A 34 13.99 -6.25 -9.30
N LYS A 35 13.46 -5.11 -8.82
CA LYS A 35 14.27 -3.94 -8.47
C LYS A 35 15.32 -4.27 -7.41
N TYR A 36 14.91 -4.95 -6.35
CA TYR A 36 15.77 -5.21 -5.20
C TYR A 36 16.79 -6.31 -5.47
N GLU A 37 16.39 -7.36 -6.18
CA GLU A 37 17.28 -8.43 -6.64
C GLU A 37 18.34 -7.87 -7.60
N THR A 38 17.93 -7.07 -8.58
CA THR A 38 18.84 -6.56 -9.62
C THR A 38 19.83 -5.53 -9.09
N ILE A 39 19.41 -4.66 -8.15
CA ILE A 39 20.21 -3.50 -7.72
C ILE A 39 20.92 -3.77 -6.39
N TYR A 40 20.29 -4.50 -5.48
CA TYR A 40 20.77 -4.70 -4.11
C TYR A 40 21.09 -6.17 -3.80
N GLU A 41 20.86 -7.08 -4.75
CA GLU A 41 21.08 -8.53 -4.58
C GLU A 41 20.26 -9.14 -3.42
N ILE A 42 19.12 -8.51 -3.10
CA ILE A 42 18.20 -8.96 -2.04
C ILE A 42 17.10 -9.83 -2.64
N THR A 43 16.97 -11.04 -2.13
CA THR A 43 16.01 -12.08 -2.56
C THR A 43 15.08 -12.48 -1.40
N PRO A 44 13.98 -13.21 -1.65
CA PRO A 44 13.17 -13.79 -0.58
C PRO A 44 13.99 -14.65 0.40
N GLU A 45 15.04 -15.33 -0.07
CA GLU A 45 15.88 -16.18 0.76
C GLU A 45 16.86 -15.38 1.64
N THR A 46 17.28 -14.19 1.19
CA THR A 46 18.24 -13.35 1.94
C THR A 46 17.56 -12.28 2.79
N ILE A 47 16.26 -12.00 2.60
CA ILE A 47 15.55 -10.89 3.24
C ILE A 47 15.73 -10.81 4.75
N ALA A 48 15.80 -11.95 5.43
CA ALA A 48 15.97 -11.99 6.87
C ALA A 48 17.28 -11.32 7.32
N GLY A 49 18.34 -11.36 6.50
CA GLY A 49 19.62 -10.68 6.73
C GLY A 49 19.65 -9.22 6.26
N ASP A 50 18.75 -8.83 5.35
CA ASP A 50 18.78 -7.54 4.65
C ASP A 50 17.79 -6.49 5.19
N LEU A 51 17.16 -6.74 6.35
CA LEU A 51 16.13 -5.89 6.93
C LEU A 51 16.57 -4.42 7.13
N ASP A 52 17.81 -4.19 7.59
CA ASP A 52 18.40 -2.84 7.75
C ASP A 52 18.59 -2.12 6.41
N THR A 53 19.01 -2.87 5.37
CA THR A 53 19.19 -2.35 4.02
C THR A 53 17.85 -1.94 3.42
N VAL A 54 16.83 -2.80 3.53
CA VAL A 54 15.47 -2.50 3.06
C VAL A 54 14.86 -1.33 3.82
N PHE A 55 15.12 -1.21 5.12
CA PHE A 55 14.65 -0.08 5.93
C PHE A 55 15.30 1.23 5.47
N SER A 56 16.63 1.23 5.34
CA SER A 56 17.43 2.37 4.85
C SER A 56 16.97 2.87 3.48
N ILE A 57 16.69 1.94 2.56
CA ILE A 57 16.15 2.26 1.23
C ILE A 57 14.74 2.87 1.35
N THR A 58 13.90 2.28 2.20
CA THR A 58 12.50 2.68 2.35
C THR A 58 12.36 4.07 2.94
N ILE A 59 13.07 4.36 4.03
CA ILE A 59 13.02 5.69 4.64
C ILE A 59 13.55 6.75 3.66
N ARG A 60 14.68 6.49 2.98
CA ARG A 60 15.24 7.43 2.00
C ARG A 60 14.29 7.70 0.82
N GLN A 61 13.55 6.70 0.35
CA GLN A 61 12.60 6.84 -0.76
C GLN A 61 11.29 7.52 -0.35
N ARG A 62 10.89 7.42 0.92
CA ARG A 62 9.59 7.93 1.41
C ARG A 62 9.70 9.16 2.32
N ALA A 63 10.92 9.55 2.66
CA ALA A 63 11.29 10.71 3.45
C ALA A 63 10.66 12.04 3.01
N GLY A 64 10.29 12.20 1.73
CA GLY A 64 9.70 13.45 1.26
C GLY A 64 10.56 14.67 1.68
N PRO A 65 10.03 15.64 2.44
CA PRO A 65 10.76 16.83 2.89
C PRO A 65 11.71 16.60 4.09
N GLN A 66 11.95 15.37 4.55
CA GLN A 66 12.87 15.13 5.67
C GLN A 66 14.30 15.57 5.34
N SER A 67 14.99 16.11 6.34
CA SER A 67 16.42 16.38 6.23
C SER A 67 17.22 15.07 6.23
N ILE A 68 18.45 15.13 5.72
CA ILE A 68 19.38 13.99 5.78
C ILE A 68 19.58 13.54 7.24
N GLU A 69 19.66 14.50 8.18
CA GLU A 69 19.81 14.22 9.60
C GLU A 69 18.64 13.39 10.16
N GLN A 70 17.39 13.74 9.82
CA GLN A 70 16.22 12.97 10.24
C GLN A 70 16.24 11.55 9.69
N VAL A 71 16.71 11.37 8.45
CA VAL A 71 16.85 10.05 7.83
C VAL A 71 17.91 9.23 8.57
N GLU A 72 19.06 9.80 8.89
CA GLU A 72 20.12 9.07 9.61
C GLU A 72 19.72 8.73 11.04
N THR A 73 19.09 9.65 11.78
CA THR A 73 18.56 9.38 13.14
C THR A 73 17.61 8.18 13.14
N ALA A 74 16.68 8.12 12.19
CA ALA A 74 15.73 7.02 12.10
C ALA A 74 16.42 5.71 11.67
N ARG A 75 17.45 5.76 10.83
CA ARG A 75 18.27 4.59 10.47
C ARG A 75 19.05 4.04 11.67
N GLU A 76 19.60 4.91 12.50
CA GLU A 76 20.32 4.52 13.72
C GLU A 76 19.39 3.97 14.80
N ALA A 77 18.15 4.45 14.88
CA ALA A 77 17.14 3.96 15.83
C ALA A 77 16.53 2.60 15.42
N PHE A 78 16.59 2.25 14.14
CA PHE A 78 16.10 0.97 13.64
C PHE A 78 17.05 -0.18 13.98
N SER A 79 16.49 -1.33 14.35
CA SER A 79 17.21 -2.56 14.66
C SER A 79 16.50 -3.75 14.02
N ALA A 80 17.17 -4.38 13.06
CA ALA A 80 16.71 -5.62 12.46
C ALA A 80 16.53 -6.75 13.50
N ASP A 81 17.38 -6.84 14.53
CA ASP A 81 17.26 -7.85 15.59
C ASP A 81 15.99 -7.65 16.42
N THR A 82 15.69 -6.40 16.79
CA THR A 82 14.42 -6.07 17.44
C THR A 82 13.26 -6.48 16.54
N LEU A 83 13.22 -6.04 15.28
CA LEU A 83 12.14 -6.39 14.36
C LEU A 83 11.94 -7.90 14.19
N ARG A 84 13.03 -8.68 14.12
CA ARG A 84 12.97 -10.16 14.06
C ARG A 84 12.32 -10.76 15.31
N SER A 85 12.60 -10.20 16.46
CA SER A 85 12.10 -10.70 17.76
C SER A 85 10.63 -10.39 18.02
N LEU A 86 10.07 -9.33 17.41
CA LEU A 86 8.70 -8.90 17.62
C LEU A 86 7.71 -9.87 16.98
N ASP A 87 6.62 -10.19 17.68
CA ASP A 87 5.46 -10.95 17.23
C ASP A 87 4.33 -10.71 18.25
N PRO A 88 3.14 -10.22 17.86
CA PRO A 88 2.53 -10.17 16.52
C PRO A 88 2.97 -8.98 15.63
N HIS A 89 2.44 -8.93 14.40
CA HIS A 89 2.58 -7.79 13.46
C HIS A 89 2.32 -6.42 14.11
N ALA A 90 1.35 -6.35 15.04
CA ALA A 90 1.00 -5.11 15.73
C ALA A 90 2.19 -4.51 16.49
N ASP A 91 2.99 -5.33 17.17
CA ASP A 91 4.16 -4.89 17.94
C ASP A 91 5.26 -4.37 17.00
N ALA A 92 5.44 -5.03 15.84
CA ALA A 92 6.37 -4.57 14.81
C ALA A 92 5.93 -3.24 14.19
N TYR A 93 4.63 -3.06 13.97
CA TYR A 93 4.09 -1.80 13.48
C TYR A 93 4.27 -0.66 14.51
N GLU A 94 3.96 -0.91 15.79
CA GLU A 94 4.14 0.06 16.88
C GLU A 94 5.61 0.48 17.00
N TYR A 95 6.51 -0.51 17.06
CA TYR A 95 7.96 -0.28 17.07
C TYR A 95 8.42 0.63 15.92
N LEU A 96 7.98 0.35 14.69
CA LEU A 96 8.33 1.17 13.53
C LEU A 96 7.77 2.59 13.64
N THR A 97 6.54 2.76 14.11
CA THR A 97 5.92 4.09 14.22
C THR A 97 6.45 4.94 15.36
N ASP A 98 7.05 4.31 16.38
CA ASP A 98 7.72 4.99 17.50
C ASP A 98 9.07 5.59 17.10
N ILE A 99 9.67 5.13 16.00
CA ILE A 99 10.88 5.74 15.45
C ILE A 99 10.54 7.12 14.88
N GLU A 100 11.18 8.15 15.43
CA GLU A 100 11.03 9.53 14.98
C GLU A 100 11.26 9.63 13.46
N GLY A 101 10.26 10.14 12.75
CA GLY A 101 10.33 10.32 11.30
C GLY A 101 9.87 9.12 10.44
N VAL A 102 9.59 7.94 11.00
CA VAL A 102 9.05 6.83 10.19
C VAL A 102 7.54 7.03 9.98
N GLY A 103 6.77 7.14 11.06
CA GLY A 103 5.32 7.31 11.00
C GLY A 103 4.58 6.23 10.18
N PRO A 104 3.22 6.29 10.14
CA PRO A 104 2.41 5.22 9.55
C PRO A 104 2.71 4.89 8.09
N LYS A 105 3.02 5.91 7.28
CA LYS A 105 3.23 5.74 5.84
C LYS A 105 4.50 4.95 5.53
N ILE A 106 5.61 5.27 6.21
CA ILE A 106 6.89 4.59 5.96
C ILE A 106 6.86 3.19 6.59
N ALA A 107 6.25 3.04 7.77
CA ALA A 107 6.05 1.74 8.43
C ALA A 107 5.28 0.76 7.51
N ASN A 108 4.13 1.17 6.98
CA ASN A 108 3.33 0.33 6.08
C ASN A 108 4.08 -0.02 4.78
N GLU A 109 4.80 0.93 4.19
CA GLU A 109 5.60 0.66 2.99
C GLU A 109 6.75 -0.32 3.27
N TYR A 110 7.40 -0.20 4.42
CA TYR A 110 8.48 -1.08 4.82
C TYR A 110 7.97 -2.51 5.07
N LEU A 111 6.93 -2.65 5.88
CA LEU A 111 6.28 -3.94 6.17
C LEU A 111 5.75 -4.59 4.89
N ARG A 112 5.12 -3.82 4.00
CA ARG A 112 4.70 -4.32 2.69
C ARG A 112 5.87 -4.90 1.88
N LYS A 113 7.06 -4.31 1.94
CA LYS A 113 8.22 -4.83 1.20
C LYS A 113 8.72 -6.11 1.84
N VAL A 114 9.04 -6.08 3.13
CA VAL A 114 9.67 -7.24 3.78
C VAL A 114 8.70 -8.41 3.90
N VAL A 115 7.44 -8.16 4.28
CA VAL A 115 6.43 -9.21 4.48
C VAL A 115 5.80 -9.63 3.16
N HIS A 116 5.06 -8.75 2.48
CA HIS A 116 4.32 -9.15 1.27
C HIS A 116 5.26 -9.39 0.09
N ALA A 117 6.19 -8.47 -0.19
CA ALA A 117 7.07 -8.67 -1.33
C ALA A 117 8.13 -9.74 -1.10
N PHE A 118 8.67 -9.93 0.11
CA PHE A 118 9.79 -10.84 0.35
C PHE A 118 9.49 -12.05 1.25
N GLY A 119 8.28 -12.17 1.79
CA GLY A 119 7.89 -13.33 2.61
C GLY A 119 8.48 -13.36 4.03
N PHE A 120 9.07 -12.26 4.51
CA PHE A 120 9.53 -12.20 5.90
C PHE A 120 8.33 -12.27 6.84
N LYS A 121 8.28 -13.30 7.69
CA LYS A 121 7.15 -13.57 8.58
C LYS A 121 5.82 -13.54 7.83
N GLU A 122 5.70 -14.41 6.84
CA GLU A 122 4.53 -14.52 5.93
C GLU A 122 3.18 -14.54 6.65
N THR A 123 3.10 -15.08 7.87
CA THR A 123 1.89 -15.06 8.71
C THR A 123 1.36 -13.66 9.01
N TRP A 124 2.18 -12.61 8.88
CA TRP A 124 1.78 -11.21 9.06
C TRP A 124 1.06 -10.62 7.85
N CYS A 125 1.04 -11.30 6.70
CA CYS A 125 0.52 -10.74 5.46
C CYS A 125 -0.97 -10.33 5.56
N ALA A 126 -1.77 -11.13 6.26
CA ALA A 126 -3.18 -10.85 6.56
C ALA A 126 -3.41 -9.54 7.36
N ASP A 127 -2.40 -9.08 8.11
CA ASP A 127 -2.49 -7.87 8.94
C ASP A 127 -1.97 -6.60 8.26
N LEU A 128 -1.32 -6.73 7.10
CA LEU A 128 -0.75 -5.60 6.37
C LEU A 128 -1.82 -4.61 5.92
N TYR A 129 -1.55 -3.32 6.11
CA TYR A 129 -2.34 -2.25 5.50
C TYR A 129 -1.87 -1.99 4.06
N VAL A 130 -2.82 -1.66 3.18
CA VAL A 130 -2.51 -1.22 1.82
C VAL A 130 -1.87 0.17 1.88
N PRO A 131 -0.69 0.41 1.29
CA PRO A 131 -0.12 1.76 1.22
C PRO A 131 -1.01 2.70 0.39
N LEU A 132 -1.74 3.60 1.05
CA LEU A 132 -2.68 4.54 0.40
C LEU A 132 -1.96 5.73 -0.27
N ASP A 133 -1.14 5.44 -1.28
CA ASP A 133 -0.47 6.47 -2.07
C ASP A 133 -1.35 7.03 -3.20
N GLN A 134 -0.80 7.99 -3.95
CA GLN A 134 -1.55 8.68 -5.01
C GLN A 134 -2.05 7.75 -6.12
N HIS A 135 -1.33 6.66 -6.42
CA HIS A 135 -1.70 5.76 -7.49
C HIS A 135 -2.83 4.85 -7.04
N VAL A 136 -2.75 4.30 -5.82
CA VAL A 136 -3.84 3.50 -5.25
C VAL A 136 -5.12 4.36 -5.15
N VAL A 137 -5.04 5.55 -4.57
CA VAL A 137 -6.21 6.42 -4.42
C VAL A 137 -6.78 6.88 -5.77
N ALA A 138 -5.93 7.22 -6.74
CA ALA A 138 -6.41 7.58 -8.07
C ALA A 138 -7.08 6.40 -8.78
N ALA A 139 -6.57 5.17 -8.64
CA ALA A 139 -7.21 3.98 -9.18
C ALA A 139 -8.59 3.73 -8.58
N LEU A 140 -8.73 3.90 -7.26
CA LEU A 140 -10.02 3.76 -6.57
C LEU A 140 -11.04 4.79 -7.06
N VAL A 141 -10.62 6.03 -7.28
CA VAL A 141 -11.50 7.08 -7.84
C VAL A 141 -11.87 6.76 -9.30
N GLU A 142 -10.92 6.29 -10.11
CA GLU A 142 -11.16 5.96 -11.52
C GLU A 142 -12.06 4.75 -11.74
N THR A 143 -12.06 3.84 -10.78
CA THR A 143 -12.91 2.65 -10.79
C THR A 143 -14.25 2.88 -10.10
N GLY A 144 -14.53 4.09 -9.58
CA GLY A 144 -15.78 4.39 -8.88
C GLY A 144 -15.89 3.79 -7.48
N CYS A 145 -14.79 3.29 -6.89
CA CYS A 145 -14.79 2.77 -5.52
C CYS A 145 -14.93 3.88 -4.46
N LEU A 146 -14.55 5.11 -4.82
CA LEU A 146 -14.71 6.30 -3.99
C LEU A 146 -15.58 7.31 -4.72
N LEU A 147 -16.72 7.67 -4.12
CA LEU A 147 -17.71 8.57 -4.71
C LEU A 147 -18.01 9.76 -3.79
N ASP A 148 -18.37 10.92 -4.35
CA ASP A 148 -18.96 12.05 -3.62
C ASP A 148 -20.46 12.12 -3.97
N GLY A 149 -21.28 11.42 -3.20
CA GLY A 149 -22.64 11.06 -3.62
C GLY A 149 -22.60 10.05 -4.78
N GLU A 150 -23.25 10.36 -5.90
CA GLU A 150 -23.27 9.49 -7.11
C GLU A 150 -22.23 9.92 -8.16
N VAL A 151 -21.28 10.79 -7.79
CA VAL A 151 -20.35 11.40 -8.74
C VAL A 151 -18.91 11.12 -8.35
N ARG A 152 -18.07 10.92 -9.35
CA ARG A 152 -16.63 10.81 -9.20
C ARG A 152 -16.01 12.06 -8.54
N PRO A 153 -15.14 11.90 -7.52
CA PRO A 153 -14.40 13.00 -6.95
C PRO A 153 -13.41 13.63 -7.95
N GLU A 154 -13.36 14.97 -8.01
CA GLU A 154 -12.38 15.70 -8.84
C GLU A 154 -10.94 15.55 -8.32
N LYS A 155 -10.77 15.23 -7.04
CA LYS A 155 -9.46 15.13 -6.38
C LYS A 155 -9.06 13.67 -6.31
N THR A 156 -7.80 13.37 -6.60
CA THR A 156 -7.23 11.99 -6.51
C THR A 156 -6.04 11.91 -5.55
N LYS A 157 -5.64 13.03 -4.95
CA LYS A 157 -4.55 13.06 -3.97
C LYS A 157 -5.03 12.47 -2.64
N PRO A 158 -4.28 11.56 -1.99
CA PRO A 158 -4.68 10.96 -0.72
C PRO A 158 -4.99 11.99 0.35
N SER A 159 -4.14 13.02 0.53
CA SER A 159 -4.36 14.07 1.53
C SER A 159 -5.59 14.95 1.28
N ALA A 160 -6.15 14.91 0.06
CA ALA A 160 -7.33 15.67 -0.32
C ALA A 160 -8.63 14.90 -0.07
N LEU A 161 -8.61 13.57 -0.19
CA LEU A 161 -9.77 12.69 -0.03
C LEU A 161 -9.80 11.96 1.31
N LEU A 162 -8.64 11.64 1.86
CA LEU A 162 -8.48 10.83 3.05
C LEU A 162 -8.05 11.68 4.23
N ASN A 163 -8.66 11.40 5.35
CA ASN A 163 -8.19 11.80 6.64
C ASN A 163 -7.15 10.79 7.12
N LEU A 164 -5.89 11.21 7.12
CA LEU A 164 -4.76 10.43 7.60
C LEU A 164 -4.50 10.63 9.11
N ASN A 165 -5.17 11.60 9.75
CA ASN A 165 -5.09 11.81 11.19
C ASN A 165 -6.33 11.17 11.86
N PRO A 166 -6.16 10.01 12.54
CA PRO A 166 -7.29 9.29 13.14
C PRO A 166 -8.01 10.11 14.22
N GLU A 167 -7.33 11.07 14.85
CA GLU A 167 -7.90 11.93 15.90
C GLU A 167 -8.72 13.10 15.36
N SER A 168 -8.70 13.32 14.04
CA SER A 168 -9.51 14.37 13.40
C SER A 168 -10.74 13.78 12.72
N ASN A 169 -11.84 14.53 12.65
CA ASN A 169 -13.06 14.09 11.96
C ASN A 169 -13.54 15.15 10.94
N PRO A 170 -12.78 15.36 9.84
CA PRO A 170 -13.15 16.31 8.81
C PRO A 170 -14.40 15.83 8.05
N ARG A 171 -15.41 16.69 7.94
CA ARG A 171 -16.70 16.39 7.27
C ARG A 171 -16.59 16.04 5.77
N THR A 172 -15.45 16.33 5.14
CA THR A 172 -15.26 16.26 3.68
C THR A 172 -14.24 15.21 3.26
N ARG A 173 -13.72 14.39 4.19
CA ARG A 173 -12.71 13.37 3.89
C ARG A 173 -13.11 12.03 4.50
N LEU A 174 -12.79 10.95 3.80
CA LEU A 174 -12.95 9.59 4.31
C LEU A 174 -11.87 9.26 5.32
N SER A 175 -12.23 8.52 6.37
CA SER A 175 -11.21 7.97 7.25
C SER A 175 -10.35 6.95 6.50
N ALA A 176 -9.02 7.09 6.55
CA ALA A 176 -8.12 6.08 6.03
C ALA A 176 -8.32 4.72 6.71
N SER A 177 -8.62 4.70 8.03
CA SER A 177 -8.91 3.46 8.75
C SER A 177 -10.22 2.82 8.30
N ALA A 178 -11.23 3.62 7.93
CA ALA A 178 -12.48 3.09 7.39
C ALA A 178 -12.26 2.42 6.03
N LEU A 179 -11.43 3.01 5.16
CA LEU A 179 -11.05 2.41 3.89
C LEU A 179 -10.26 1.10 4.08
N GLN A 180 -9.30 1.06 4.99
CA GLN A 180 -8.58 -0.18 5.33
C GLN A 180 -9.50 -1.27 5.90
N ALA A 181 -10.53 -0.88 6.65
CA ALA A 181 -11.53 -1.82 7.17
C ALA A 181 -12.45 -2.35 6.05
N ALA A 182 -12.83 -1.51 5.10
CA ALA A 182 -13.59 -1.91 3.91
C ALA A 182 -12.78 -2.89 3.05
N PHE A 183 -11.52 -2.58 2.75
CA PHE A 183 -10.64 -3.53 2.05
C PHE A 183 -10.54 -4.87 2.76
N LYS A 184 -10.41 -4.86 4.09
CA LYS A 184 -10.34 -6.10 4.90
C LYS A 184 -11.61 -6.93 4.73
N ARG A 185 -12.80 -6.33 4.92
CA ARG A 185 -14.08 -7.04 4.78
C ARG A 185 -14.25 -7.65 3.39
N VAL A 186 -13.97 -6.87 2.35
CA VAL A 186 -14.10 -7.32 0.96
C VAL A 186 -13.13 -8.45 0.64
N ALA A 187 -11.87 -8.31 1.06
CA ALA A 187 -10.86 -9.35 0.86
C ALA A 187 -11.20 -10.65 1.59
N GLU A 188 -11.62 -10.57 2.86
CA GLU A 188 -12.06 -11.73 3.65
C GLU A 188 -13.26 -12.44 3.00
N ALA A 189 -14.23 -11.68 2.48
CA ALA A 189 -15.39 -12.24 1.78
C ALA A 189 -15.02 -13.01 0.49
N GLN A 190 -13.88 -12.66 -0.13
CA GLN A 190 -13.36 -13.32 -1.33
C GLN A 190 -12.24 -14.33 -1.03
N GLY A 191 -11.93 -14.59 0.25
CA GLY A 191 -10.90 -15.54 0.65
C GLY A 191 -9.47 -15.10 0.28
N THR A 192 -9.23 -13.79 0.24
CA THR A 192 -7.91 -13.21 -0.05
C THR A 192 -7.48 -12.23 1.04
N GLU A 193 -6.24 -11.76 0.96
CA GLU A 193 -5.67 -10.82 1.92
C GLU A 193 -5.88 -9.38 1.48
N ARG A 194 -6.10 -8.49 2.45
CA ARG A 194 -6.31 -7.06 2.18
C ARG A 194 -5.21 -6.44 1.32
N ILE A 195 -3.96 -6.89 1.48
CA ILE A 195 -2.81 -6.33 0.76
C ILE A 195 -2.88 -6.52 -0.76
N ALA A 196 -3.73 -7.43 -1.25
CA ALA A 196 -3.99 -7.63 -2.68
C ALA A 196 -4.40 -6.33 -3.41
N PHE A 197 -5.09 -5.41 -2.74
CA PHE A 197 -5.43 -4.09 -3.30
C PHE A 197 -4.21 -3.21 -3.62
N ASP A 198 -3.00 -3.54 -3.15
CA ASP A 198 -1.77 -2.84 -3.53
C ASP A 198 -1.44 -3.01 -5.03
N GLU A 199 -2.02 -4.01 -5.71
CA GLU A 199 -1.95 -4.11 -7.18
C GLU A 199 -2.60 -2.92 -7.91
N LEU A 200 -3.51 -2.18 -7.27
CA LEU A 200 -4.03 -0.91 -7.80
C LEU A 200 -2.92 0.09 -8.10
N TRP A 201 -1.81 0.04 -7.37
CA TRP A 201 -0.64 0.85 -7.67
C TRP A 201 -0.09 0.53 -9.07
N SER A 202 0.06 -0.75 -9.39
CA SER A 202 0.53 -1.22 -10.70
C SER A 202 -0.47 -0.91 -11.80
N GLU A 203 -1.76 -1.16 -11.55
CA GLU A 203 -2.84 -0.82 -12.49
C GLU A 203 -2.77 0.66 -12.87
N HIS A 204 -2.75 1.53 -11.88
CA HIS A 204 -2.77 2.95 -12.17
C HIS A 204 -1.47 3.42 -12.81
N LYS A 205 -0.33 3.06 -12.24
CA LYS A 205 0.97 3.57 -12.68
C LYS A 205 1.31 3.15 -14.12
N PHE A 206 0.99 1.93 -14.51
CA PHE A 206 1.38 1.40 -15.82
C PHE A 206 0.27 1.48 -16.87
N PHE A 207 -1.00 1.54 -16.46
CA PHE A 207 -2.14 1.49 -17.39
C PHE A 207 -3.03 2.72 -17.25
N LEU A 208 -3.61 2.97 -16.07
CA LEU A 208 -4.67 3.98 -15.98
C LEU A 208 -4.18 5.41 -16.20
N SER A 209 -2.97 5.75 -15.72
CA SER A 209 -2.38 7.07 -15.91
C SER A 209 -1.88 7.34 -17.33
N ILE A 210 -1.91 6.35 -18.21
CA ILE A 210 -1.42 6.45 -19.60
C ILE A 210 -2.59 6.11 -20.53
N SER A 211 -3.16 7.12 -21.19
CA SER A 211 -4.44 6.97 -21.91
C SER A 211 -4.40 5.84 -22.95
N GLU A 212 -3.27 5.66 -23.63
CA GLU A 212 -3.02 4.65 -24.65
C GLU A 212 -3.00 3.22 -24.11
N PHE A 213 -2.82 3.04 -22.80
CA PHE A 213 -2.76 1.72 -22.15
C PHE A 213 -3.97 1.42 -21.26
N ARG A 214 -4.96 2.32 -21.16
CA ARG A 214 -6.13 2.12 -20.30
C ARG A 214 -6.92 0.85 -20.64
N GLU A 215 -7.10 0.56 -21.93
CA GLU A 215 -7.79 -0.65 -22.40
C GLU A 215 -7.06 -1.95 -22.05
N ARG A 216 -5.76 -1.87 -21.68
CA ARG A 216 -4.96 -3.03 -21.26
C ARG A 216 -4.96 -3.25 -19.74
N SER A 217 -5.64 -2.38 -18.98
CA SER A 217 -5.81 -2.56 -17.55
C SER A 217 -6.75 -3.73 -17.26
N SER A 218 -6.46 -4.46 -16.18
CA SER A 218 -7.35 -5.52 -15.71
C SER A 218 -8.70 -4.98 -15.24
N VAL A 219 -8.73 -3.73 -14.77
CA VAL A 219 -9.94 -3.03 -14.30
C VAL A 219 -10.57 -2.15 -15.39
N SER A 220 -10.22 -2.35 -16.67
CA SER A 220 -10.67 -1.49 -17.78
C SER A 220 -12.20 -1.45 -17.94
N GLU A 221 -12.88 -2.58 -17.72
CA GLU A 221 -14.35 -2.67 -17.76
C GLU A 221 -15.02 -1.95 -16.58
N LEU A 222 -14.27 -1.65 -15.52
CA LEU A 222 -14.73 -0.95 -14.33
C LEU A 222 -14.42 0.55 -14.38
N LEU A 223 -13.85 1.05 -15.47
CA LEU A 223 -13.61 2.47 -15.61
C LEU A 223 -14.92 3.18 -15.89
N GLU A 224 -15.22 4.22 -15.14
CA GLU A 224 -16.34 5.09 -15.45
C GLU A 224 -16.14 5.72 -16.83
N SER A 225 -17.22 5.71 -17.64
CA SER A 225 -17.22 6.40 -18.93
C SER A 225 -16.93 7.87 -18.70
N ARG A 226 -15.86 8.38 -19.33
CA ARG A 226 -15.43 9.78 -19.24
C ARG A 226 -16.53 10.76 -19.64
#